data_AF-A0A149QTA3-F1
#
_entry.id   AF-A0A149QTA3-F1
#
_cell.length_a   1.000
_cell.length_b   1.000
_cell.length_c   1.000
_cell.angle_alpha   90.00
_cell.angle_beta   90.00
_cell.angle_gamma   90.00
#
_symmetry.space_group_name_H-M   'P 1'
#
loop_
_entity.id
_entity.type
_entity.pdbx_description
1 polymer ?
#
loop_
_entity_poly.entity_id
_entity_poly.type
_entity_poly.pdbx_seq_one_letter_code
_entity_poly.pdbx_strand_id
1 'polypeptide(L)'
;MTLFPRLLRLWLGTCLHTTRWQVSGSPRALETLTTPAQGTVVAFWHRSLTLSPALWFWARTLEPRLELRVLISRNPDGMLIADVVRPWGIIGIHGSSSKKGKNKGGAAVLRTALKELEKGSLVGITPDGPRGPAEQVQPGAVALSRLAACAVVPVGMASTSLRLPSWDGLAFPLPFGRGALIMGEPLFQPDATILQNALNDVSLRAESVVRHRQSNLADRLWRLAGTLMAPALTVMLRIRLHRGRELPDRLRERMGLERAGPRRGHRPTGQLLWIHAASVGETLCALPLAEALLEARPEMRILFTTATVTGSEIVARHPLYGQRIIHRFIPHDVPRWLRRFLNLWQPEGAIFVESELWPGIIAACSRRDIPVMLVNGRLSDRSARLWTRLGDPARRMMKRLSWVAARGPEDAARFRALGALPVYEDGDLKQDAPPLAYDEAEYARLRSLIGDRPVFVAASTHPGEEELVLQAAEKACRLQPDLLTIIVPRHPARGAELAARFDLPRRTTGQDPTPQTQIWLADTLGELGLFYRLADRCFLGNSLAGKGGGHNPFEPLRLGVPTATGPKMENWREAMATVSDTIRVVNDVECLTRWLESPLPPVRTTGLQRSVVSVLRDRILKTVER
;
A
#
# COMPACT_ATOMS: atom_id res chain seq x y z
N MET A 1 -45.88 26.69 15.06
CA MET A 1 -44.79 25.76 14.64
C MET A 1 -45.07 24.40 15.24
N THR A 2 -45.11 23.35 14.41
CA THR A 2 -45.30 21.96 14.83
C THR A 2 -44.10 21.48 15.67
N LEU A 3 -44.30 20.47 16.54
CA LEU A 3 -43.27 19.92 17.44
C LEU A 3 -42.09 19.30 16.65
N PHE A 4 -42.39 18.70 15.50
CA PHE A 4 -41.43 17.95 14.68
C PHE A 4 -40.23 18.76 14.13
N PRO A 5 -40.42 19.93 13.45
CA PRO A 5 -39.29 20.78 13.03
C PRO A 5 -38.36 21.20 14.18
N ARG A 6 -38.91 21.41 15.38
CA ARG A 6 -38.11 21.78 16.56
C ARG A 6 -37.24 20.62 17.03
N LEU A 7 -37.80 19.41 17.09
CA LEU A 7 -37.05 18.19 17.44
C LEU A 7 -35.97 17.87 16.40
N LEU A 8 -36.31 17.96 15.11
CA LEU A 8 -35.35 17.73 14.03
C LEU A 8 -34.20 18.76 14.07
N ARG A 9 -34.52 20.04 14.32
CA ARG A 9 -33.51 21.09 14.52
C ARG A 9 -32.63 20.82 15.73
N LEU A 10 -33.21 20.42 16.87
CA LEU A 10 -32.46 20.09 18.07
C LEU A 10 -31.51 18.91 17.82
N TRP A 11 -32.01 17.86 17.15
CA TRP A 11 -31.20 16.69 16.79
C TRP A 11 -30.05 17.06 15.86
N LEU A 12 -30.34 17.70 14.73
CA LEU A 12 -29.31 18.13 13.77
C LEU A 12 -28.33 19.08 14.42
N GLY A 13 -28.79 20.09 15.16
CA GLY A 13 -27.94 21.01 15.90
C GLY A 13 -27.00 20.28 16.86
N THR A 14 -27.53 19.34 17.66
CA THR A 14 -26.72 18.52 18.57
C THR A 14 -25.69 17.70 17.81
N CYS A 15 -26.07 17.03 16.72
CA CYS A 15 -25.15 16.21 15.94
C CYS A 15 -24.05 17.05 15.30
N LEU A 16 -24.39 18.17 14.68
CA LEU A 16 -23.43 19.04 13.99
C LEU A 16 -22.46 19.71 14.97
N HIS A 17 -22.89 20.10 16.18
CA HIS A 17 -22.00 20.69 17.21
C HIS A 17 -21.15 19.65 17.94
N THR A 18 -21.67 18.44 18.16
CA THR A 18 -20.92 17.37 18.84
C THR A 18 -19.97 16.61 17.91
N THR A 19 -20.15 16.77 16.59
CA THR A 19 -19.26 16.19 15.58
C THR A 19 -17.92 16.90 15.58
N ARG A 20 -16.83 16.12 15.62
CA ARG A 20 -15.48 16.65 15.44
C ARG A 20 -15.19 16.81 13.95
N TRP A 21 -15.32 18.04 13.45
CA TRP A 21 -15.10 18.38 12.04
C TRP A 21 -13.62 18.58 11.74
N GLN A 22 -13.15 17.97 10.65
CA GLN A 22 -11.90 18.34 9.98
C GLN A 22 -12.25 19.15 8.76
N VAL A 23 -11.64 20.33 8.64
CA VAL A 23 -11.85 21.22 7.51
C VAL A 23 -10.55 21.32 6.72
N SER A 24 -10.63 21.13 5.41
CA SER A 24 -9.47 21.24 4.52
C SER A 24 -9.89 21.63 3.12
N GLY A 25 -9.03 22.39 2.44
CA GLY A 25 -9.21 22.79 1.05
C GLY A 25 -7.99 23.58 0.61
N SER A 26 -7.96 24.03 -0.65
CA SER A 26 -6.91 24.95 -1.09
C SER A 26 -7.00 26.28 -0.33
N PRO A 27 -5.89 26.99 -0.09
CA PRO A 27 -5.92 28.30 0.56
C PRO A 27 -6.91 29.24 -0.13
N ARG A 28 -6.96 29.21 -1.46
CA ARG A 28 -7.89 29.97 -2.29
C ARG A 28 -9.36 29.60 -2.03
N ALA A 29 -9.67 28.32 -1.89
CA ALA A 29 -11.03 27.88 -1.59
C ALA A 29 -11.50 28.32 -0.20
N LEU A 30 -10.63 28.22 0.80
CA LEU A 30 -10.93 28.66 2.17
C LEU A 30 -11.14 30.17 2.22
N GLU A 31 -10.27 30.94 1.56
CA GLU A 31 -10.40 32.39 1.40
C GLU A 31 -11.72 32.77 0.71
N THR A 32 -12.02 32.16 -0.44
CA THR A 32 -13.25 32.45 -1.21
C THR A 32 -14.53 32.22 -0.39
N LEU A 33 -14.54 31.23 0.51
CA LEU A 33 -15.71 30.94 1.36
C LEU A 33 -15.76 31.75 2.65
N THR A 34 -14.73 32.51 2.98
CA THR A 34 -14.63 33.30 4.22
C THR A 34 -14.50 34.80 3.99
N THR A 35 -14.30 35.24 2.74
CA THR A 35 -14.26 36.65 2.36
C THR A 35 -15.68 37.22 2.19
N PRO A 36 -16.08 38.25 2.98
CA PRO A 36 -17.32 38.99 2.76
C PRO A 36 -17.35 39.66 1.39
N ALA A 37 -18.56 40.00 0.93
CA ALA A 37 -18.76 40.80 -0.29
C ALA A 37 -18.29 40.15 -1.61
N GLN A 38 -17.78 38.90 -1.58
CA GLN A 38 -17.42 38.12 -2.75
C GLN A 38 -18.49 37.07 -3.00
N GLY A 39 -19.49 37.41 -3.82
CA GLY A 39 -20.59 36.51 -4.16
C GLY A 39 -20.04 35.17 -4.63
N THR A 40 -20.45 34.07 -3.99
CA THR A 40 -19.87 32.75 -4.26
C THR A 40 -20.97 31.69 -4.27
N VAL A 41 -20.93 30.81 -5.26
CA VAL A 41 -21.81 29.64 -5.33
C VAL A 41 -21.15 28.49 -4.59
N VAL A 42 -21.85 27.93 -3.61
CA VAL A 42 -21.41 26.75 -2.86
C VAL A 42 -22.18 25.54 -3.36
N ALA A 43 -21.51 24.64 -4.06
CA ALA A 43 -22.13 23.45 -4.64
C ALA A 43 -21.78 22.20 -3.82
N PHE A 44 -22.79 21.38 -3.49
CA PHE A 44 -22.59 20.09 -2.82
C PHE A 44 -23.71 19.11 -3.19
N TRP A 45 -23.46 17.80 -3.09
CA TRP A 45 -24.49 16.81 -3.42
C TRP A 45 -25.66 16.79 -2.43
N HIS A 46 -26.88 16.56 -2.92
CA HIS A 46 -28.09 16.53 -2.10
C HIS A 46 -28.01 15.54 -0.94
N ARG A 47 -27.34 14.40 -1.13
CA ARG A 47 -27.09 13.39 -0.07
C ARG A 47 -26.42 13.93 1.20
N SER A 48 -25.79 15.10 1.12
CA SER A 48 -25.07 15.76 2.21
C SER A 48 -25.83 16.96 2.78
N LEU A 49 -27.09 17.17 2.38
CA LEU A 49 -27.88 18.36 2.73
C LEU A 49 -28.00 18.60 4.24
N THR A 50 -28.20 17.55 5.03
CA THR A 50 -28.30 17.62 6.50
C THR A 50 -26.98 18.05 7.17
N LEU A 51 -25.85 17.90 6.47
CA LEU A 51 -24.50 18.25 6.94
C LEU A 51 -24.12 19.68 6.55
N SER A 52 -24.76 20.25 5.53
CA SER A 52 -24.46 21.59 5.01
C SER A 52 -24.46 22.71 6.08
N PRO A 53 -25.27 22.68 7.17
CA PRO A 53 -25.17 23.71 8.20
C PRO A 53 -23.84 23.68 8.97
N ALA A 54 -23.10 22.56 8.98
CA ALA A 54 -21.77 22.53 9.60
C ALA A 54 -20.74 23.39 8.84
N LEU A 55 -20.83 23.43 7.51
CA LEU A 55 -20.04 24.35 6.69
C LEU A 55 -20.33 25.81 7.09
N TRP A 56 -21.60 26.11 7.27
CA TRP A 56 -22.04 27.44 7.69
C TRP A 56 -21.55 27.81 9.09
N PHE A 57 -21.66 26.91 10.06
CA PHE A 57 -21.15 27.14 11.41
C PHE A 57 -19.65 27.41 11.40
N TRP A 58 -18.88 26.62 10.65
CA TRP A 58 -17.44 26.83 10.49
C TRP A 58 -17.15 28.18 9.83
N ALA A 59 -17.76 28.51 8.69
CA ALA A 59 -17.47 29.75 7.98
C ALA A 59 -17.78 30.98 8.83
N ARG A 60 -18.90 30.98 9.57
CA ARG A 60 -19.25 32.07 10.50
C ARG A 60 -18.34 32.22 11.70
N THR A 61 -17.68 31.15 12.14
CA THR A 61 -16.65 31.28 13.20
C THR A 61 -15.44 32.08 12.74
N LEU A 62 -15.16 32.09 11.43
CA LEU A 62 -14.07 32.85 10.84
C LEU A 62 -14.50 34.25 10.44
N GLU A 63 -15.70 34.40 9.86
CA GLU A 63 -16.26 35.69 9.47
C GLU A 63 -17.76 35.78 9.78
N PRO A 64 -18.13 36.46 10.89
CA PRO A 64 -19.51 36.56 11.34
C PRO A 64 -20.46 37.31 10.39
N ARG A 65 -19.92 38.15 9.48
CA ARG A 65 -20.69 38.98 8.52
C ARG A 65 -21.14 38.24 7.27
N LEU A 66 -20.71 36.99 7.07
CA LEU A 66 -21.18 36.19 5.93
C LEU A 66 -22.70 36.07 5.97
N GLU A 67 -23.30 36.00 4.78
CA GLU A 67 -24.73 35.74 4.60
C GLU A 67 -24.91 34.50 3.73
N LEU A 68 -25.56 33.45 4.24
CA LEU A 68 -25.85 32.24 3.48
C LEU A 68 -27.30 32.22 3.01
N ARG A 69 -27.47 32.04 1.71
CA ARG A 69 -28.73 31.83 1.03
C ARG A 69 -28.76 30.45 0.40
N VAL A 70 -29.89 29.77 0.46
CA VAL A 70 -30.05 28.41 -0.10
C VAL A 70 -31.30 28.33 -0.94
N LEU A 71 -31.23 27.65 -2.08
CA LEU A 71 -32.40 27.47 -2.94
C LEU A 71 -33.31 26.41 -2.32
N ILE A 72 -34.53 26.79 -1.91
CA ILE A 72 -35.48 25.90 -1.25
C ILE A 72 -36.83 25.92 -1.98
N SER A 73 -37.34 24.74 -2.33
CA SER A 73 -38.66 24.56 -2.97
C SER A 73 -39.81 24.94 -2.04
N ARG A 74 -40.94 25.38 -2.62
CA ARG A 74 -42.17 25.72 -1.88
C ARG A 74 -43.07 24.51 -1.54
N ASN A 75 -42.61 23.28 -1.76
CA ASN A 75 -43.35 22.09 -1.35
C ASN A 75 -43.26 21.90 0.18
N PRO A 76 -44.11 21.06 0.78
CA PRO A 76 -44.09 20.81 2.24
C PRO A 76 -42.69 20.47 2.78
N ASP A 77 -41.94 19.63 2.07
CA ASP A 77 -40.58 19.22 2.49
C ASP A 77 -39.59 20.40 2.47
N GLY A 78 -39.64 21.25 1.45
CA GLY A 78 -38.81 22.44 1.36
C GLY A 78 -39.14 23.45 2.46
N MET A 79 -40.42 23.65 2.76
CA MET A 79 -40.85 24.51 3.87
C MET A 79 -40.39 23.96 5.23
N LEU A 80 -40.43 22.64 5.44
CA LEU A 80 -39.86 22.00 6.62
C LEU A 80 -38.35 22.29 6.75
N ILE A 81 -37.59 22.15 5.66
CA ILE A 81 -36.15 22.45 5.65
C ILE A 81 -35.90 23.92 6.01
N ALA A 82 -36.64 24.85 5.40
CA ALA A 82 -36.53 26.28 5.68
C ALA A 82 -36.78 26.58 7.16
N ASP A 83 -37.82 26.00 7.76
CA ASP A 83 -38.16 26.19 9.19
C ASP A 83 -37.08 25.64 10.14
N VAL A 84 -36.42 24.54 9.75
CA VAL A 84 -35.35 23.91 10.54
C VAL A 84 -34.09 24.78 10.55
N VAL A 85 -33.68 25.31 9.40
CA VAL A 85 -32.38 26.00 9.24
C VAL A 85 -32.43 27.51 9.46
N ARG A 86 -33.62 28.15 9.35
CA ARG A 86 -33.78 29.60 9.54
C ARG A 86 -33.20 30.16 10.85
N PRO A 87 -33.35 29.51 12.02
CA PRO A 87 -32.76 30.00 13.28
C PRO A 87 -31.23 30.03 13.28
N TRP A 88 -30.59 29.29 12.36
CA TRP A 88 -29.14 29.32 12.20
C TRP A 88 -28.67 30.45 11.29
N GLY A 89 -29.58 31.30 10.76
CA GLY A 89 -29.23 32.37 9.82
C GLY A 89 -29.11 31.91 8.36
N ILE A 90 -29.55 30.68 8.06
CA ILE A 90 -29.59 30.14 6.69
C ILE A 90 -30.94 30.52 6.09
N ILE A 91 -30.95 31.38 5.06
CA ILE A 91 -32.19 31.95 4.51
C ILE A 91 -32.53 31.30 3.16
N GLY A 92 -33.77 30.80 3.04
CA GLY A 92 -34.28 30.19 1.80
C GLY A 92 -34.61 31.21 0.71
N ILE A 93 -34.15 30.97 -0.51
CA ILE A 93 -34.60 31.63 -1.73
C ILE A 93 -35.76 30.82 -2.32
N HIS A 94 -36.91 31.46 -2.50
CA HIS A 94 -38.13 30.82 -3.00
C HIS A 94 -38.60 31.41 -4.33
N GLY A 95 -39.17 30.59 -5.22
CA GLY A 95 -39.74 31.03 -6.50
C GLY A 95 -41.21 31.44 -6.36
N SER A 96 -41.67 32.48 -7.07
CA SER A 96 -43.07 32.93 -7.01
C SER A 96 -44.04 31.86 -7.53
N SER A 97 -45.10 31.56 -6.79
CA SER A 97 -46.25 30.78 -7.27
C SER A 97 -47.10 31.65 -8.21
N SER A 98 -46.94 31.52 -9.52
CA SER A 98 -47.96 31.98 -10.47
C SER A 98 -48.35 30.84 -11.41
N LYS A 99 -49.67 30.67 -11.58
CA LYS A 99 -50.37 29.67 -12.38
C LYS A 99 -49.78 29.46 -13.79
N LYS A 100 -49.86 28.21 -14.26
CA LYS A 100 -49.69 27.69 -15.64
C LYS A 100 -48.46 28.20 -16.44
N GLY A 101 -47.40 27.39 -16.43
CA GLY A 101 -46.30 27.43 -17.41
C GLY A 101 -45.07 26.67 -16.91
N LYS A 102 -44.59 25.67 -17.67
CA LYS A 102 -43.53 24.72 -17.25
C LYS A 102 -42.17 25.34 -16.86
N ASN A 103 -41.91 26.63 -17.12
CA ASN A 103 -40.58 27.24 -16.96
C ASN A 103 -40.48 28.55 -16.12
N LYS A 104 -41.57 29.10 -15.55
CA LYS A 104 -41.53 30.44 -14.92
C LYS A 104 -41.01 30.48 -13.47
N GLY A 105 -41.15 29.40 -12.70
CA GLY A 105 -40.73 29.35 -11.29
C GLY A 105 -39.20 29.35 -11.11
N GLY A 106 -38.47 28.63 -11.96
CA GLY A 106 -37.01 28.55 -11.90
C GLY A 106 -36.31 29.87 -12.23
N ALA A 107 -36.81 30.60 -13.23
CA ALA A 107 -36.26 31.90 -13.63
C ALA A 107 -36.41 32.98 -12.54
N ALA A 108 -37.44 32.89 -11.70
CA ALA A 108 -37.61 33.80 -10.56
C ALA A 108 -36.62 33.48 -9.42
N VAL A 109 -36.43 32.19 -9.09
CA VAL A 109 -35.43 31.75 -8.10
C VAL A 109 -34.03 32.16 -8.54
N LEU A 110 -33.70 31.94 -9.81
CA LEU A 110 -32.39 32.29 -10.38
C LEU A 110 -32.13 33.79 -10.30
N ARG A 111 -33.11 34.64 -10.62
CA ARG A 111 -33.00 36.10 -10.49
C ARG A 111 -32.75 36.55 -9.05
N THR A 112 -33.43 35.94 -8.08
CA THR A 112 -33.19 36.27 -6.67
C THR A 112 -31.81 35.80 -6.22
N ALA A 113 -31.37 34.61 -6.63
CA ALA A 113 -30.04 34.11 -6.35
C ALA A 113 -28.93 35.01 -6.93
N LEU A 114 -29.12 35.50 -8.16
CA LEU A 114 -28.20 36.47 -8.78
C LEU A 114 -28.08 37.76 -7.97
N LYS A 115 -29.20 38.34 -7.54
CA LYS A 115 -29.20 39.54 -6.69
C LYS A 115 -28.51 39.33 -5.35
N GLU A 116 -28.62 38.14 -4.76
CA GLU A 116 -27.93 37.83 -3.51
C GLU A 116 -26.43 37.63 -3.73
N LEU A 117 -26.01 37.02 -4.85
CA LEU A 117 -24.60 36.95 -5.23
C LEU A 117 -24.00 38.34 -5.48
N GLU A 118 -24.72 39.25 -6.13
CA GLU A 118 -24.30 40.65 -6.34
C GLU A 118 -24.09 41.41 -5.03
N LYS A 119 -24.85 41.08 -3.98
CA LYS A 119 -24.65 41.62 -2.62
C LYS A 119 -23.48 40.98 -1.88
N GLY A 120 -22.86 39.96 -2.47
CA GLY A 120 -21.76 39.23 -1.87
C GLY A 120 -22.16 38.10 -0.93
N SER A 121 -23.41 37.64 -0.99
CA SER A 121 -23.88 36.49 -0.22
C SER A 121 -23.30 35.18 -0.78
N LEU A 122 -23.15 34.19 0.10
CA LEU A 122 -22.93 32.81 -0.28
C LEU A 122 -24.26 32.20 -0.73
N VAL A 123 -24.30 31.58 -1.91
CA VAL A 123 -25.49 30.88 -2.40
C VAL A 123 -25.23 29.38 -2.49
N GLY A 124 -25.84 28.63 -1.57
CA GLY A 124 -25.78 27.17 -1.54
C GLY A 124 -26.76 26.52 -2.52
N ILE A 125 -26.27 25.54 -3.28
CA ILE A 125 -27.06 24.79 -4.25
C ILE A 125 -26.71 23.30 -4.23
N THR A 126 -27.73 22.45 -4.38
CA THR A 126 -27.59 21.01 -4.64
C THR A 126 -27.76 20.73 -6.13
N PRO A 127 -26.68 20.49 -6.90
CA PRO A 127 -26.75 20.46 -8.37
C PRO A 127 -27.58 19.30 -8.93
N ASP A 128 -27.77 18.22 -8.20
CA ASP A 128 -28.57 17.03 -8.53
C ASP A 128 -30.07 17.22 -8.30
N GLY A 129 -30.46 18.28 -7.59
CA GLY A 129 -31.85 18.61 -7.30
C GLY A 129 -32.57 17.57 -6.42
N PRO A 130 -33.82 17.83 -5.99
CA PRO A 130 -34.53 16.98 -5.03
C PRO A 130 -35.16 15.71 -5.65
N ARG A 131 -35.12 15.55 -6.97
CA ARG A 131 -35.75 14.44 -7.71
C ARG A 131 -34.73 13.60 -8.50
N GLY A 132 -33.45 13.95 -8.39
CA GLY A 132 -32.36 13.31 -9.10
C GLY A 132 -32.34 13.55 -10.61
N PRO A 133 -31.54 12.76 -11.34
CA PRO A 133 -30.73 11.64 -10.85
C PRO A 133 -29.60 12.05 -9.87
N ALA A 134 -29.26 11.15 -8.94
CA ALA A 134 -28.25 11.40 -7.91
C ALA A 134 -26.88 11.63 -8.52
N GLU A 135 -26.13 12.58 -7.93
CA GLU A 135 -24.76 12.90 -8.33
C GLU A 135 -24.62 13.32 -9.80
N GLN A 136 -25.68 13.89 -10.39
CA GLN A 136 -25.66 14.44 -11.75
C GLN A 136 -25.92 15.94 -11.73
N VAL A 137 -24.99 16.72 -12.28
CA VAL A 137 -25.12 18.18 -12.31
C VAL A 137 -26.24 18.60 -13.27
N GLN A 138 -27.24 19.29 -12.75
CA GLN A 138 -28.31 19.90 -13.55
C GLN A 138 -27.89 21.28 -14.08
N PRO A 139 -28.45 21.74 -15.23
CA PRO A 139 -28.06 23.00 -15.88
C PRO A 139 -28.16 24.24 -14.97
N GLY A 140 -29.05 24.22 -13.98
CA GLY A 140 -29.30 25.36 -13.09
C GLY A 140 -28.09 25.77 -12.24
N ALA A 141 -27.24 24.82 -11.84
CA ALA A 141 -26.05 25.12 -11.03
C ALA A 141 -24.95 25.79 -11.86
N VAL A 142 -24.74 25.33 -13.09
CA VAL A 142 -23.78 25.91 -14.04
C VAL A 142 -24.25 27.30 -14.50
N ALA A 143 -25.56 27.46 -14.76
CA ALA A 143 -26.13 28.73 -15.20
C ALA A 143 -25.93 29.84 -14.16
N LEU A 144 -26.03 29.54 -12.85
CA LEU A 144 -25.91 30.54 -11.80
C LEU A 144 -24.52 31.18 -11.76
N SER A 145 -23.45 30.38 -11.84
CA SER A 145 -22.07 30.91 -11.87
C SER A 145 -21.76 31.69 -13.15
N ARG A 146 -22.21 31.19 -14.31
CA ARG A 146 -22.02 31.89 -15.59
C ARG A 146 -22.70 33.26 -15.60
N LEU A 147 -23.94 33.33 -15.13
CA LEU A 147 -24.71 34.57 -15.10
C LEU A 147 -24.22 35.56 -14.03
N ALA A 148 -23.75 35.05 -12.88
CA ALA A 148 -23.21 35.87 -11.79
C ALA A 148 -21.74 36.27 -11.98
N ALA A 149 -21.05 35.71 -13.00
CA ALA A 149 -19.61 35.84 -13.20
C ALA A 149 -18.76 35.56 -11.93
N CYS A 150 -19.21 34.62 -11.10
CA CYS A 150 -18.57 34.31 -9.82
C CYS A 150 -18.09 32.85 -9.72
N ALA A 151 -17.27 32.58 -8.71
CA ALA A 151 -16.73 31.25 -8.46
C ALA A 151 -17.80 30.26 -7.97
N VAL A 152 -17.68 29.01 -8.40
CA VAL A 152 -18.32 27.84 -7.78
C VAL A 152 -17.28 27.12 -6.95
N VAL A 153 -17.52 26.99 -5.65
CA VAL A 153 -16.69 26.15 -4.78
C VAL A 153 -17.41 24.81 -4.57
N PRO A 154 -16.89 23.70 -5.12
CA PRO A 154 -17.42 22.37 -4.86
C PRO A 154 -17.03 21.93 -3.45
N VAL A 155 -18.00 21.48 -2.66
CA VAL A 155 -17.79 21.08 -1.27
C VAL A 155 -18.25 19.64 -1.04
N GLY A 156 -17.32 18.81 -0.59
CA GLY A 156 -17.57 17.45 -0.12
C GLY A 156 -17.80 17.46 1.39
N MET A 157 -18.84 16.77 1.83
CA MET A 157 -19.18 16.68 3.25
C MET A 157 -19.52 15.25 3.63
N ALA A 158 -18.94 14.77 4.71
CA ALA A 158 -19.26 13.47 5.27
C ALA A 158 -19.22 13.53 6.79
N SER A 159 -20.00 12.66 7.44
CA SER A 159 -19.90 12.45 8.88
C SER A 159 -20.28 11.01 9.27
N THR A 160 -20.08 10.67 10.54
CA THR A 160 -20.72 9.49 11.13
C THR A 160 -22.23 9.65 11.04
N SER A 161 -22.85 8.93 10.10
CA SER A 161 -24.26 9.10 9.73
C SER A 161 -24.91 7.76 9.39
N LEU A 162 -26.22 7.69 9.58
CA LEU A 162 -27.06 6.66 8.96
C LEU A 162 -27.37 7.07 7.51
N ARG A 163 -27.50 6.10 6.61
CA ARG A 163 -27.97 6.33 5.24
C ARG A 163 -29.46 6.02 5.21
N LEU A 164 -30.28 7.02 4.92
CA LEU A 164 -31.72 6.83 4.78
C LEU A 164 -32.01 6.14 3.44
N PRO A 165 -33.08 5.33 3.34
CA PRO A 165 -33.53 4.72 2.09
C PRO A 165 -34.24 5.76 1.20
N SER A 166 -33.54 6.84 0.84
CA SER A 166 -33.98 7.86 -0.11
C SER A 166 -33.31 7.64 -1.48
N TRP A 167 -33.82 8.33 -2.51
CA TRP A 167 -33.34 8.22 -3.90
C TRP A 167 -31.83 8.54 -4.07
N ASP A 168 -31.25 9.28 -3.12
CA ASP A 168 -29.85 9.72 -3.07
C ASP A 168 -29.05 9.16 -1.88
N GLY A 169 -29.67 8.36 -1.00
CA GLY A 169 -29.02 7.87 0.21
C GLY A 169 -28.62 8.98 1.20
N LEU A 170 -29.55 9.88 1.51
CA LEU A 170 -29.36 11.04 2.38
C LEU A 170 -28.65 10.64 3.69
N ALA A 171 -27.54 11.32 3.98
CA ALA A 171 -26.83 11.16 5.23
C ALA A 171 -27.66 11.77 6.36
N PHE A 172 -27.91 11.03 7.43
CA PHE A 172 -28.54 11.53 8.64
C PHE A 172 -27.54 11.44 9.80
N PRO A 173 -27.02 12.57 10.32
CA PRO A 173 -25.87 12.55 11.23
C PRO A 173 -26.22 11.97 12.60
N LEU A 174 -25.23 11.33 13.22
CA LEU A 174 -25.26 10.83 14.58
C LEU A 174 -24.41 11.72 15.50
N PRO A 175 -24.76 11.87 16.79
CA PRO A 175 -24.02 12.72 17.72
C PRO A 175 -22.64 12.13 18.06
N PHE A 176 -21.72 12.99 18.50
CA PHE A 176 -20.35 12.64 18.91
C PHE A 176 -19.53 11.94 17.81
N GLY A 177 -19.93 12.14 16.55
CA GLY A 177 -19.30 11.58 15.37
C GLY A 177 -17.99 12.26 14.98
N ARG A 178 -17.45 11.82 13.85
CA ARG A 178 -16.40 12.52 13.11
C ARG A 178 -16.98 13.03 11.80
N GLY A 179 -16.54 14.19 11.36
CA GLY A 179 -16.97 14.79 10.11
C GLY A 179 -15.79 15.36 9.34
N ALA A 180 -15.94 15.47 8.03
CA ALA A 180 -14.99 16.09 7.12
C ALA A 180 -15.73 17.08 6.21
N LEU A 181 -15.18 18.28 6.09
CA LEU A 181 -15.56 19.31 5.12
C LEU A 181 -14.36 19.50 4.19
N ILE A 182 -14.51 19.10 2.93
CA ILE A 182 -13.47 19.20 1.91
C ILE A 182 -13.88 20.22 0.87
N MET A 183 -13.15 21.33 0.77
CA MET A 183 -13.38 22.38 -0.22
C MET A 183 -12.46 22.16 -1.42
N GLY A 184 -13.05 22.01 -2.59
CA GLY A 184 -12.30 21.92 -3.85
C GLY A 184 -11.90 23.30 -4.38
N GLU A 185 -11.06 23.30 -5.40
CA GLU A 185 -10.61 24.55 -6.04
C GLU A 185 -11.80 25.38 -6.55
N PRO A 186 -11.78 26.72 -6.38
CA PRO A 186 -12.80 27.59 -6.96
C PRO A 186 -12.79 27.50 -8.48
N LEU A 187 -13.95 27.13 -9.04
CA LEU A 187 -14.15 27.00 -10.48
C LEU A 187 -14.85 28.23 -11.02
N PHE A 188 -14.30 28.84 -12.07
CA PHE A 188 -14.90 29.99 -12.72
C PHE A 188 -15.64 29.53 -13.97
N GLN A 189 -16.96 29.73 -13.99
CA GLN A 189 -17.83 29.39 -15.12
C GLN A 189 -17.68 27.92 -15.63
N PRO A 190 -17.60 26.91 -14.73
CA PRO A 190 -17.37 25.53 -15.16
C PRO A 190 -18.51 25.03 -16.06
N ASP A 191 -18.22 24.07 -16.93
CA ASP A 191 -19.28 23.25 -17.52
C ASP A 191 -19.77 22.18 -16.52
N ALA A 192 -20.80 21.44 -16.90
CA ALA A 192 -21.41 20.43 -16.03
C ALA A 192 -20.44 19.29 -15.70
N THR A 193 -19.60 18.88 -16.64
CA THR A 193 -18.66 17.77 -16.48
C THR A 193 -17.54 18.12 -15.52
N ILE A 194 -16.95 19.32 -15.65
CA ILE A 194 -15.90 19.83 -14.75
C ILE A 194 -16.46 19.94 -13.33
N LEU A 195 -17.64 20.53 -13.16
CA LEU A 195 -18.27 20.68 -11.84
C LEU A 195 -18.61 19.31 -11.23
N GLN A 196 -19.14 18.38 -12.02
CA GLN A 196 -19.46 17.03 -11.55
C GLN A 196 -18.23 16.27 -11.08
N ASN A 197 -17.15 16.29 -11.87
CA ASN A 197 -15.89 15.64 -11.52
C ASN A 197 -15.30 16.22 -10.24
N ALA A 198 -15.31 17.55 -10.10
CA ALA A 198 -14.82 18.21 -8.90
C ALA A 198 -15.67 17.86 -7.67
N LEU A 199 -17.01 17.83 -7.78
CA LEU A 199 -17.91 17.43 -6.69
C LEU A 199 -17.72 15.96 -6.27
N ASN A 200 -17.49 15.08 -7.24
CA ASN A 200 -17.22 13.68 -6.98
C ASN A 200 -15.88 13.50 -6.26
N ASP A 201 -14.83 14.20 -6.68
CA ASP A 201 -13.52 14.17 -6.02
C ASP A 201 -13.61 14.60 -4.55
N VAL A 202 -14.15 15.81 -4.29
CA VAL A 202 -14.25 16.33 -2.92
C VAL A 202 -15.14 15.47 -2.02
N SER A 203 -16.21 14.88 -2.59
CA SER A 203 -17.10 13.99 -1.83
C SER A 203 -16.44 12.67 -1.47
N LEU A 204 -15.73 12.05 -2.42
CA LEU A 204 -14.94 10.85 -2.17
C LEU A 204 -13.85 11.09 -1.12
N ARG A 205 -13.18 12.25 -1.18
CA ARG A 205 -12.19 12.67 -0.17
C ARG A 205 -12.83 12.88 1.20
N ALA A 206 -14.00 13.52 1.28
CA ALA A 206 -14.69 13.71 2.55
C ALA A 206 -15.10 12.37 3.17
N GLU A 207 -15.69 11.48 2.37
CA GLU A 207 -16.08 10.14 2.81
C GLU A 207 -14.87 9.29 3.21
N SER A 208 -13.75 9.40 2.48
CA SER A 208 -12.53 8.68 2.82
C SER A 208 -12.02 9.10 4.20
N VAL A 209 -11.94 10.40 4.51
CA VAL A 209 -11.48 10.91 5.81
C VAL A 209 -12.33 10.35 6.97
N VAL A 210 -13.65 10.34 6.82
CA VAL A 210 -14.55 9.81 7.84
C VAL A 210 -14.42 8.28 7.97
N ARG A 211 -14.35 7.56 6.84
CA ARG A 211 -14.27 6.09 6.81
C ARG A 211 -12.96 5.57 7.39
N HIS A 212 -11.83 6.19 7.04
CA HIS A 212 -10.49 5.83 7.50
C HIS A 212 -10.35 6.03 9.02
N ARG A 213 -11.07 7.02 9.57
CA ARG A 213 -11.01 7.33 11.00
C ARG A 213 -12.04 6.56 11.84
N GLN A 214 -13.10 5.96 11.31
CA GLN A 214 -14.03 5.17 12.13
C GLN A 214 -13.32 3.93 12.73
N SER A 215 -13.07 3.97 14.05
CA SER A 215 -12.55 2.81 14.78
C SER A 215 -13.71 1.89 15.13
N ASN A 216 -13.74 0.70 14.53
CA ASN A 216 -14.76 -0.31 14.85
C ASN A 216 -14.37 -1.11 16.10
N LEU A 217 -15.28 -1.99 16.55
CA LEU A 217 -15.03 -2.84 17.72
C LEU A 217 -13.76 -3.71 17.53
N ALA A 218 -13.53 -4.26 16.34
CA ALA A 218 -12.35 -5.07 16.05
C ALA A 218 -11.05 -4.25 16.21
N ASP A 219 -11.01 -2.99 15.74
CA ASP A 219 -9.87 -2.10 15.93
C ASP A 219 -9.62 -1.82 17.42
N ARG A 220 -10.69 -1.64 18.21
CA ARG A 220 -10.57 -1.38 19.65
C ARG A 220 -10.06 -2.62 20.39
N LEU A 221 -10.57 -3.79 20.06
CA LEU A 221 -10.12 -5.07 20.61
C LEU A 221 -8.66 -5.34 20.22
N TRP A 222 -8.26 -5.12 18.97
CA TRP A 222 -6.88 -5.27 18.54
C TRP A 222 -5.93 -4.33 19.28
N ARG A 223 -6.34 -3.06 19.46
CA ARG A 223 -5.56 -2.09 20.24
C ARG A 223 -5.46 -2.49 21.72
N LEU A 224 -6.53 -3.00 22.31
CA LEU A 224 -6.53 -3.46 23.68
C LEU A 224 -5.57 -4.66 23.82
N ALA A 225 -5.71 -5.66 22.96
CA ALA A 225 -4.84 -6.83 22.91
C ALA A 225 -3.36 -6.43 22.76
N GLY A 226 -3.03 -5.57 21.80
CA GLY A 226 -1.66 -5.07 21.62
C GLY A 226 -1.12 -4.29 22.83
N THR A 227 -1.99 -3.56 23.54
CA THR A 227 -1.60 -2.85 24.77
C THR A 227 -1.31 -3.83 25.92
N LEU A 228 -2.17 -4.83 26.10
CA LEU A 228 -2.01 -5.88 27.12
C LEU A 228 -0.79 -6.78 26.83
N MET A 229 -0.48 -7.03 25.56
CA MET A 229 0.68 -7.83 25.13
C MET A 229 2.01 -7.08 25.24
N ALA A 230 2.01 -5.76 25.45
CA ALA A 230 3.24 -4.96 25.41
C ALA A 230 4.31 -5.38 26.45
N PRO A 231 3.97 -5.76 27.71
CA PRO A 231 4.94 -6.31 28.66
C PRO A 231 5.54 -7.63 28.18
N ALA A 232 4.71 -8.57 27.71
CA ALA A 232 5.15 -9.86 27.20
C ALA A 232 6.06 -9.72 25.96
N LEU A 233 5.72 -8.81 25.03
CA LEU A 233 6.57 -8.47 23.89
C LEU A 233 7.91 -7.88 24.32
N THR A 234 7.95 -7.09 25.40
CA THR A 234 9.20 -6.56 25.95
C THR A 234 10.09 -7.66 26.50
N VAL A 235 9.51 -8.67 27.18
CA VAL A 235 10.24 -9.86 27.65
C VAL A 235 10.74 -10.69 26.47
N MET A 236 9.89 -10.94 25.46
CA MET A 236 10.28 -11.64 24.23
C MET A 236 11.46 -10.95 23.54
N LEU A 237 11.44 -9.62 23.43
CA LEU A 237 12.55 -8.84 22.88
C LEU A 237 13.85 -9.01 23.66
N ARG A 238 13.78 -9.03 25.01
CA ARG A 238 14.94 -9.34 25.85
C ARG A 238 15.45 -10.76 25.59
N ILE A 239 14.58 -11.76 25.50
CA ILE A 239 15.00 -13.14 25.20
C ILE A 239 15.68 -13.23 23.82
N ARG A 240 15.14 -12.55 22.80
CA ARG A 240 15.75 -12.50 21.47
C ARG A 240 17.11 -11.81 21.47
N LEU A 241 17.28 -10.76 22.29
CA LEU A 241 18.57 -10.11 22.50
C LEU A 241 19.60 -11.10 23.07
N HIS A 242 19.26 -11.85 24.12
CA HIS A 242 20.16 -12.86 24.71
C HIS A 242 20.52 -13.98 23.72
N ARG A 243 19.68 -14.23 22.71
CA ARG A 243 19.93 -15.20 21.62
C ARG A 243 20.67 -14.60 20.42
N GLY A 244 21.19 -13.37 20.52
CA GLY A 244 21.91 -12.70 19.43
C GLY A 244 21.06 -12.34 18.21
N ARG A 245 19.72 -12.30 18.35
CA ARG A 245 18.79 -12.00 17.24
C ARG A 245 18.31 -10.55 17.21
N GLU A 246 18.82 -9.71 18.10
CA GLU A 246 18.55 -8.27 18.16
C GLU A 246 19.84 -7.53 18.52
N LEU A 247 19.88 -6.23 18.25
CA LEU A 247 21.01 -5.36 18.58
C LEU A 247 20.74 -4.62 19.92
N PRO A 248 21.63 -4.70 20.93
CA PRO A 248 21.41 -4.12 22.26
C PRO A 248 21.00 -2.64 22.22
N ASP A 249 21.76 -1.81 21.49
CA ASP A 249 21.57 -0.35 21.44
C ASP A 249 20.34 0.09 20.64
N ARG A 250 19.73 -0.84 19.90
CA ARG A 250 18.62 -0.58 18.98
C ARG A 250 17.34 -1.33 19.35
N LEU A 251 17.34 -2.11 20.42
CA LEU A 251 16.15 -2.86 20.88
C LEU A 251 14.95 -1.94 21.11
N ARG A 252 15.21 -0.70 21.54
CA ARG A 252 14.19 0.34 21.80
C ARG A 252 13.45 0.78 20.53
N GLU A 253 14.04 0.64 19.35
CA GLU A 253 13.40 0.96 18.07
C GLU A 253 12.13 0.11 17.85
N ARG A 254 12.14 -1.16 18.31
CA ARG A 254 10.96 -2.06 18.30
C ARG A 254 9.76 -1.55 19.11
N MET A 255 10.00 -0.57 19.98
CA MET A 255 8.99 0.07 20.82
C MET A 255 8.63 1.48 20.32
N GLY A 256 9.07 1.84 19.11
CA GLY A 256 8.92 3.17 18.53
C GLY A 256 9.69 4.24 19.30
N LEU A 257 10.74 3.84 20.04
CA LEU A 257 11.63 4.75 20.75
C LEU A 257 12.93 4.91 19.95
N GLU A 258 13.52 6.10 20.00
CA GLU A 258 14.84 6.33 19.41
C GLU A 258 15.94 5.54 20.12
N ARG A 259 17.08 5.41 19.43
CA ARG A 259 18.31 4.86 20.00
C ARG A 259 18.69 5.60 21.28
N ALA A 260 19.26 4.87 22.23
CA ALA A 260 19.92 5.50 23.37
C ALA A 260 21.25 6.11 22.88
N GLY A 261 21.56 7.37 23.25
CA GLY A 261 22.83 8.03 22.92
C GLY A 261 22.70 9.46 22.36
N PRO A 262 23.84 10.12 22.07
CA PRO A 262 23.89 11.55 21.70
C PRO A 262 23.33 11.87 20.31
N ARG A 263 23.26 10.89 19.40
CA ARG A 263 22.63 11.05 18.07
C ARG A 263 21.18 10.56 18.10
N ARG A 264 20.27 11.35 18.68
CA ARG A 264 18.82 11.12 18.54
C ARG A 264 18.45 11.28 17.06
N GLY A 265 17.76 10.30 16.49
CA GLY A 265 17.17 10.45 15.16
C GLY A 265 16.13 11.54 15.19
N HIS A 266 16.37 12.61 14.44
CA HIS A 266 15.36 13.61 14.15
C HIS A 266 14.70 13.23 12.84
N ARG A 267 13.41 13.55 12.70
CA ARG A 267 12.76 13.54 11.38
C ARG A 267 13.60 14.42 10.47
N PRO A 268 14.06 13.92 9.31
CA PRO A 268 14.80 14.78 8.40
C PRO A 268 13.87 15.83 7.78
N THR A 269 14.46 16.94 7.35
CA THR A 269 13.72 17.97 6.60
C THR A 269 13.35 17.45 5.20
N GLY A 270 12.20 17.88 4.71
CA GLY A 270 11.68 17.51 3.39
C GLY A 270 10.70 16.33 3.42
N GLN A 271 10.44 15.80 2.23
CA GLN A 271 9.49 14.71 2.02
C GLN A 271 10.05 13.40 2.56
N LEU A 272 9.23 12.66 3.32
CA LEU A 272 9.64 11.38 3.90
C LEU A 272 8.67 10.25 3.53
N LEU A 273 9.14 9.30 2.72
CA LEU A 273 8.44 8.05 2.48
C LEU A 273 8.95 6.95 3.39
N TRP A 274 8.03 6.14 3.87
CA TRP A 274 8.34 4.97 4.69
C TRP A 274 8.25 3.70 3.85
N ILE A 275 9.34 2.94 3.73
CA ILE A 275 9.38 1.61 3.10
C ILE A 275 9.66 0.55 4.17
N HIS A 276 8.86 -0.51 4.22
CA HIS A 276 9.07 -1.64 5.10
C HIS A 276 9.29 -2.94 4.33
N ALA A 277 10.43 -3.59 4.59
CA ALA A 277 10.77 -4.93 4.15
C ALA A 277 11.24 -5.77 5.34
N ALA A 278 10.53 -6.84 5.69
CA ALA A 278 10.77 -7.62 6.89
C ALA A 278 11.99 -8.54 6.76
N SER A 279 12.16 -9.19 5.61
CA SER A 279 13.21 -10.19 5.37
C SER A 279 14.37 -9.69 4.50
N VAL A 280 15.44 -10.50 4.40
CA VAL A 280 16.59 -10.23 3.53
C VAL A 280 16.17 -10.13 2.06
N GLY A 281 15.36 -11.07 1.58
CA GLY A 281 14.89 -11.08 0.20
C GLY A 281 14.02 -9.87 -0.13
N GLU A 282 13.13 -9.49 0.78
CA GLU A 282 12.32 -8.28 0.63
C GLU A 282 13.18 -7.01 0.67
N THR A 283 14.21 -6.98 1.51
CA THR A 283 15.12 -5.83 1.60
C THR A 283 15.86 -5.63 0.28
N LEU A 284 16.40 -6.71 -0.31
CA LEU A 284 17.11 -6.66 -1.58
C LEU A 284 16.23 -6.22 -2.74
N CYS A 285 14.96 -6.62 -2.78
CA CYS A 285 14.05 -6.22 -3.87
C CYS A 285 13.45 -4.82 -3.66
N ALA A 286 13.36 -4.33 -2.42
CA ALA A 286 12.83 -3.00 -2.12
C ALA A 286 13.85 -1.85 -2.30
N LEU A 287 15.15 -2.16 -2.28
CA LEU A 287 16.20 -1.15 -2.47
C LEU A 287 16.18 -0.50 -3.87
N PRO A 288 16.08 -1.24 -4.99
CA PRO A 288 15.94 -0.64 -6.32
C PRO A 288 14.72 0.29 -6.43
N LEU A 289 13.61 -0.07 -5.76
CA LEU A 289 12.43 0.81 -5.69
C LEU A 289 12.73 2.10 -4.91
N ALA A 290 13.47 2.01 -3.80
CA ALA A 290 13.90 3.18 -3.04
C ALA A 290 14.82 4.09 -3.87
N GLU A 291 15.77 3.53 -4.62
CA GLU A 291 16.65 4.28 -5.53
C GLU A 291 15.84 5.01 -6.59
N ALA A 292 14.95 4.32 -7.29
CA ALA A 292 14.13 4.92 -8.35
C ALA A 292 13.22 6.04 -7.83
N LEU A 293 12.70 5.94 -6.60
CA LEU A 293 11.93 7.01 -5.95
C LEU A 293 12.81 8.23 -5.63
N LEU A 294 14.02 8.00 -5.10
CA LEU A 294 14.98 9.03 -4.75
C LEU A 294 15.57 9.74 -5.98
N GLU A 295 15.69 9.05 -7.10
CA GLU A 295 16.09 9.62 -8.39
C GLU A 295 15.01 10.55 -8.95
N ALA A 296 13.73 10.13 -8.88
CA ALA A 296 12.62 10.93 -9.38
C ALA A 296 12.31 12.18 -8.53
N ARG A 297 12.70 12.19 -7.25
CA ARG A 297 12.42 13.30 -6.32
C ARG A 297 13.67 13.65 -5.48
N PRO A 298 14.46 14.66 -5.88
CA PRO A 298 15.73 14.99 -5.22
C PRO A 298 15.64 15.32 -3.72
N GLU A 299 14.55 15.98 -3.30
CA GLU A 299 14.27 16.38 -1.90
C GLU A 299 13.66 15.26 -1.04
N MET A 300 13.33 14.12 -1.66
CA MET A 300 12.74 12.99 -0.97
C MET A 300 13.78 12.24 -0.15
N ARG A 301 13.34 11.72 0.99
CA ARG A 301 14.11 10.83 1.84
C ARG A 301 13.29 9.57 2.12
N ILE A 302 13.99 8.48 2.38
CA ILE A 302 13.38 7.19 2.71
C ILE A 302 13.67 6.86 4.17
N LEU A 303 12.61 6.65 4.94
CA LEU A 303 12.66 5.89 6.18
C LEU A 303 12.48 4.41 5.82
N PHE A 304 13.55 3.65 5.87
CA PHE A 304 13.54 2.23 5.60
C PHE A 304 13.41 1.46 6.91
N THR A 305 12.45 0.54 7.02
CA THR A 305 12.32 -0.32 8.19
C THR A 305 12.49 -1.79 7.88
N THR A 306 13.20 -2.51 8.76
CA THR A 306 13.36 -3.96 8.67
C THR A 306 12.94 -4.70 9.93
N ALA A 307 12.63 -6.00 9.77
CA ALA A 307 12.37 -6.88 10.91
C ALA A 307 13.62 -7.66 11.35
N THR A 308 14.61 -7.85 10.48
CA THR A 308 15.80 -8.69 10.75
C THR A 308 17.08 -7.87 10.88
N VAL A 309 18.03 -8.35 11.69
CA VAL A 309 19.35 -7.72 11.85
C VAL A 309 20.10 -7.73 10.52
N THR A 310 20.08 -8.85 9.79
CA THR A 310 20.70 -8.96 8.46
C THR A 310 20.10 -8.00 7.45
N GLY A 311 18.78 -7.79 7.43
CA GLY A 311 18.15 -6.75 6.61
C GLY A 311 18.68 -5.35 6.94
N SER A 312 18.87 -5.04 8.22
CA SER A 312 19.49 -3.78 8.65
C SER A 312 20.92 -3.61 8.14
N GLU A 313 21.71 -4.67 8.10
CA GLU A 313 23.11 -4.62 7.64
C GLU A 313 23.18 -4.35 6.13
N ILE A 314 22.28 -4.98 5.36
CA ILE A 314 22.14 -4.73 3.92
C ILE A 314 21.83 -3.25 3.66
N VAL A 315 20.82 -2.69 4.35
CA VAL A 315 20.47 -1.27 4.20
C VAL A 315 21.63 -0.35 4.62
N ALA A 316 22.39 -0.72 5.66
CA ALA A 316 23.51 0.08 6.14
C ALA A 316 24.71 0.13 5.17
N ARG A 317 24.85 -0.86 4.28
CA ARG A 317 25.89 -0.90 3.23
C ARG A 317 25.51 -0.10 1.98
N HIS A 318 24.26 0.35 1.88
CA HIS A 318 23.78 1.08 0.71
C HIS A 318 24.47 2.46 0.60
N PRO A 319 24.91 2.91 -0.59
CA PRO A 319 25.63 4.18 -0.76
C PRO A 319 24.89 5.42 -0.22
N LEU A 320 23.56 5.44 -0.37
CA LEU A 320 22.70 6.53 0.12
C LEU A 320 22.35 6.45 1.61
N TYR A 321 22.86 5.46 2.35
CA TYR A 321 22.63 5.31 3.78
C TYR A 321 23.18 6.50 4.57
N GLY A 322 22.38 7.03 5.50
CA GLY A 322 22.74 8.20 6.30
C GLY A 322 22.63 9.54 5.57
N GLN A 323 22.51 9.53 4.24
CA GLN A 323 22.35 10.72 3.41
C GLN A 323 20.86 10.94 3.09
N ARG A 324 20.26 10.00 2.34
CA ARG A 324 18.84 10.03 1.95
C ARG A 324 18.05 8.83 2.45
N ILE A 325 18.73 7.73 2.81
CA ILE A 325 18.10 6.55 3.41
C ILE A 325 18.44 6.49 4.89
N ILE A 326 17.40 6.48 5.73
CA ILE A 326 17.50 6.32 7.18
C ILE A 326 16.90 4.97 7.55
N HIS A 327 17.61 4.16 8.32
CA HIS A 327 17.10 2.86 8.76
C HIS A 327 16.62 2.86 10.22
N ARG A 328 15.48 2.21 10.48
CA ARG A 328 15.00 1.85 11.83
C ARG A 328 14.41 0.44 11.85
N PHE A 329 14.45 -0.24 12.99
CA PHE A 329 13.67 -1.46 13.13
C PHE A 329 12.17 -1.14 13.22
N ILE A 330 11.35 -1.96 12.56
CA ILE A 330 9.89 -1.83 12.62
C ILE A 330 9.42 -1.92 14.08
N PRO A 331 8.58 -0.98 14.57
CA PRO A 331 7.95 -1.13 15.88
C PRO A 331 6.93 -2.27 15.84
N HIS A 332 6.82 -3.04 16.92
CA HIS A 332 5.73 -4.01 17.03
C HIS A 332 4.36 -3.31 17.06
N ASP A 333 3.33 -4.04 16.67
CA ASP A 333 1.95 -3.57 16.49
C ASP A 333 1.22 -3.25 17.80
N VAL A 334 1.80 -2.35 18.58
CA VAL A 334 1.37 -1.91 19.91
C VAL A 334 1.00 -0.43 19.82
N PRO A 335 -0.24 -0.03 20.19
CA PRO A 335 -0.73 1.32 19.91
C PRO A 335 0.14 2.47 20.44
N ARG A 336 0.72 2.31 21.64
CA ARG A 336 1.63 3.31 22.23
C ARG A 336 2.96 3.41 21.49
N TRP A 337 3.47 2.31 20.96
CA TRP A 337 4.75 2.25 20.24
C TRP A 337 4.59 2.83 18.84
N LEU A 338 3.52 2.44 18.15
CA LEU A 338 3.16 3.02 16.85
C LEU A 338 2.90 4.51 16.93
N ARG A 339 2.24 4.98 18.01
CA ARG A 339 2.02 6.42 18.21
C ARG A 339 3.33 7.18 18.31
N ARG A 340 4.32 6.67 19.08
CA ARG A 340 5.64 7.32 19.21
C ARG A 340 6.36 7.36 17.86
N PHE A 341 6.40 6.22 17.17
CA PHE A 341 7.04 6.10 15.86
C PHE A 341 6.43 7.08 14.84
N LEU A 342 5.11 7.08 14.66
CA LEU A 342 4.45 7.94 13.68
C LEU A 342 4.45 9.42 14.08
N ASN A 343 4.48 9.75 15.38
CA ASN A 343 4.59 11.14 15.82
C ASN A 343 5.99 11.72 15.57
N LEU A 344 7.02 10.88 15.63
CA LEU A 344 8.38 11.29 15.32
C LEU A 344 8.57 11.43 13.81
N TRP A 345 8.32 10.37 13.07
CA TRP A 345 8.68 10.30 11.64
C TRP A 345 7.67 10.98 10.72
N GLN A 346 6.38 10.89 11.05
CA GLN A 346 5.24 11.43 10.29
C GLN A 346 5.40 11.32 8.75
N PRO A 347 5.60 10.10 8.21
CA PRO A 347 5.82 9.92 6.79
C PRO A 347 4.60 10.33 5.96
N GLU A 348 4.83 10.80 4.73
CA GLU A 348 3.76 11.19 3.79
C GLU A 348 3.16 9.98 3.05
N GLY A 349 3.80 8.81 3.13
CA GLY A 349 3.27 7.56 2.61
C GLY A 349 4.02 6.37 3.19
N ALA A 350 3.34 5.22 3.27
CA ALA A 350 3.90 3.98 3.79
C ALA A 350 3.76 2.85 2.76
N ILE A 351 4.87 2.19 2.46
CA ILE A 351 4.99 1.12 1.47
C ILE A 351 5.40 -0.15 2.21
N PHE A 352 4.57 -1.18 2.13
CA PHE A 352 4.83 -2.49 2.72
C PHE A 352 5.11 -3.50 1.61
N VAL A 353 6.12 -4.34 1.80
CA VAL A 353 6.53 -5.35 0.81
C VAL A 353 5.95 -6.72 1.16
N GLU A 354 5.51 -7.46 0.15
CA GLU A 354 4.95 -8.81 0.23
C GLU A 354 3.69 -8.96 1.10
N SER A 355 3.80 -9.57 2.29
CA SER A 355 2.69 -9.98 3.14
C SER A 355 2.62 -9.22 4.47
N GLU A 356 3.30 -8.07 4.57
CA GLU A 356 3.42 -7.27 5.80
C GLU A 356 2.13 -6.48 6.12
N LEU A 357 1.04 -7.22 6.35
CA LEU A 357 -0.28 -6.73 6.69
C LEU A 357 -0.48 -6.65 8.21
N TRP A 358 -0.18 -5.49 8.78
CA TRP A 358 -0.26 -5.24 10.21
C TRP A 358 -1.51 -4.42 10.57
N PRO A 359 -2.56 -5.00 11.19
CA PRO A 359 -3.83 -4.30 11.39
C PRO A 359 -3.70 -2.99 12.17
N GLY A 360 -2.91 -2.96 13.23
CA GLY A 360 -2.76 -1.76 14.06
C GLY A 360 -1.89 -0.69 13.40
N ILE A 361 -0.88 -1.05 12.62
CA ILE A 361 -0.08 -0.13 11.80
C ILE A 361 -0.94 0.49 10.70
N ILE A 362 -1.64 -0.32 9.90
CA ILE A 362 -2.53 0.17 8.83
C ILE A 362 -3.58 1.11 9.43
N ALA A 363 -4.19 0.72 10.56
CA ALA A 363 -5.15 1.57 11.26
C ALA A 363 -4.52 2.85 11.85
N ALA A 364 -3.25 2.82 12.24
CA ALA A 364 -2.55 3.99 12.80
C ALA A 364 -2.12 4.99 11.71
N CYS A 365 -1.73 4.51 10.53
CA CYS A 365 -1.46 5.31 9.34
C CYS A 365 -2.76 5.94 8.82
N SER A 366 -3.79 5.12 8.64
CA SER A 366 -5.12 5.55 8.17
C SER A 366 -5.75 6.64 9.07
N ARG A 367 -5.51 6.63 10.38
CA ARG A 367 -5.99 7.69 11.29
C ARG A 367 -5.24 9.02 11.17
N ARG A 368 -4.05 9.00 10.56
CA ARG A 368 -3.21 10.18 10.31
C ARG A 368 -3.23 10.59 8.84
N ASP A 369 -4.14 10.01 8.06
CA ASP A 369 -4.28 10.24 6.62
C ASP A 369 -2.98 9.92 5.85
N ILE A 370 -2.18 8.97 6.36
CA ILE A 370 -0.97 8.47 5.69
C ILE A 370 -1.42 7.35 4.73
N PRO A 371 -1.25 7.50 3.40
CA PRO A 371 -1.58 6.47 2.43
C PRO A 371 -0.73 5.23 2.65
N VAL A 372 -1.36 4.05 2.60
CA VAL A 372 -0.70 2.76 2.82
C VAL A 372 -0.78 1.93 1.55
N MET A 373 0.37 1.55 1.01
CA MET A 373 0.51 0.86 -0.26
C MET A 373 1.18 -0.49 0.00
N LEU A 374 0.61 -1.55 -0.56
CA LEU A 374 1.23 -2.88 -0.52
C LEU A 374 1.84 -3.18 -1.89
N VAL A 375 3.16 -3.40 -1.94
CA VAL A 375 3.88 -3.76 -3.17
C VAL A 375 4.36 -5.20 -3.09
N ASN A 376 4.51 -5.83 -4.26
CA ASN A 376 4.82 -7.25 -4.37
C ASN A 376 3.85 -8.15 -3.59
N GLY A 377 2.58 -7.72 -3.50
CA GLY A 377 1.56 -8.30 -2.64
C GLY A 377 1.40 -9.79 -2.89
N ARG A 378 1.55 -10.58 -1.82
CA ARG A 378 1.44 -12.04 -1.85
C ARG A 378 0.53 -12.53 -0.74
N LEU A 379 -0.28 -13.54 -1.01
CA LEU A 379 -0.98 -14.29 0.04
C LEU A 379 -0.84 -15.79 -0.22
N SER A 380 -0.15 -16.50 0.69
CA SER A 380 -0.14 -17.96 0.65
C SER A 380 -1.56 -18.52 0.76
N ASP A 381 -1.79 -19.75 0.27
CA ASP A 381 -3.06 -20.46 0.40
C ASP A 381 -3.57 -20.50 1.86
N ARG A 382 -2.66 -20.72 2.81
CA ARG A 382 -2.96 -20.71 4.24
C ARG A 382 -3.38 -19.31 4.71
N SER A 383 -2.62 -18.28 4.32
CA SER A 383 -2.89 -16.89 4.69
C SER A 383 -4.24 -16.44 4.12
N ALA A 384 -4.51 -16.71 2.84
CA ALA A 384 -5.77 -16.37 2.19
C ALA A 384 -6.96 -16.98 2.93
N ARG A 385 -6.91 -18.27 3.27
CA ARG A 385 -7.96 -18.93 4.06
C ARG A 385 -8.16 -18.27 5.43
N LEU A 386 -7.08 -17.93 6.13
CA LEU A 386 -7.16 -17.27 7.43
C LEU A 386 -7.81 -15.88 7.33
N TRP A 387 -7.36 -15.06 6.38
CA TRP A 387 -7.91 -13.72 6.16
C TRP A 387 -9.38 -13.77 5.72
N THR A 388 -9.77 -14.74 4.90
CA THR A 388 -11.17 -14.93 4.50
C THR A 388 -12.04 -15.32 5.69
N ARG A 389 -11.55 -16.19 6.58
CA ARG A 389 -12.28 -16.58 7.81
C ARG A 389 -12.50 -15.42 8.78
N LEU A 390 -11.59 -14.44 8.80
CA LEU A 390 -11.77 -13.22 9.58
C LEU A 390 -12.90 -12.33 9.04
N GLY A 391 -13.32 -12.53 7.79
CA GLY A 391 -14.48 -11.89 7.18
C GLY A 391 -14.41 -10.35 7.21
N ASP A 392 -15.41 -9.77 7.86
CA ASP A 392 -15.67 -8.33 7.86
C ASP A 392 -14.55 -7.46 8.47
N PRO A 393 -13.95 -7.83 9.63
CA PRO A 393 -12.71 -7.22 10.12
C PRO A 393 -11.59 -7.14 9.08
N ALA A 394 -11.28 -8.24 8.38
CA ALA A 394 -10.25 -8.28 7.34
C ALA A 394 -10.62 -7.35 6.18
N ARG A 395 -11.87 -7.42 5.71
CA ARG A 395 -12.37 -6.56 4.64
C ARG A 395 -12.23 -5.07 4.96
N ARG A 396 -12.53 -4.68 6.18
CA ARG A 396 -12.39 -3.27 6.63
C ARG A 396 -10.92 -2.84 6.72
N MET A 397 -10.03 -3.73 7.14
CA MET A 397 -8.60 -3.46 7.14
C MET A 397 -8.07 -3.26 5.71
N MET A 398 -8.43 -4.15 4.78
CA MET A 398 -7.98 -4.06 3.39
C MET A 398 -8.46 -2.79 2.69
N LYS A 399 -9.66 -2.30 3.02
CA LYS A 399 -10.21 -1.03 2.51
C LYS A 399 -9.44 0.22 2.98
N ARG A 400 -8.50 0.09 3.92
CA ARG A 400 -7.62 1.19 4.36
C ARG A 400 -6.31 1.24 3.58
N LEU A 401 -6.02 0.24 2.76
CA LEU A 401 -4.92 0.29 1.81
C LEU A 401 -5.34 1.22 0.67
N SER A 402 -4.46 2.16 0.31
CA SER A 402 -4.64 3.05 -0.83
C SER A 402 -4.69 2.26 -2.13
N TRP A 403 -3.90 1.18 -2.22
CA TRP A 403 -3.95 0.17 -3.27
C TRP A 403 -3.03 -1.01 -2.94
N VAL A 404 -3.18 -2.10 -3.70
CA VAL A 404 -2.29 -3.26 -3.68
C VAL A 404 -1.72 -3.50 -5.07
N ALA A 405 -0.41 -3.65 -5.20
CA ALA A 405 0.25 -4.18 -6.39
C ALA A 405 0.64 -5.64 -6.11
N ALA A 406 -0.14 -6.57 -6.64
CA ALA A 406 0.07 -8.00 -6.51
C ALA A 406 1.08 -8.52 -7.55
N ARG A 407 1.70 -9.67 -7.25
CA ARG A 407 2.71 -10.30 -8.12
C ARG A 407 2.14 -10.76 -9.46
N GLY A 408 0.88 -11.16 -9.47
CA GLY A 408 0.17 -11.67 -10.64
C GLY A 408 -1.32 -11.89 -10.36
N PRO A 409 -2.05 -12.50 -11.31
CA PRO A 409 -3.51 -12.60 -11.28
C PRO A 409 -4.08 -13.40 -10.10
N GLU A 410 -3.41 -14.46 -9.65
CA GLU A 410 -3.85 -15.31 -8.53
C GLU A 410 -3.79 -14.53 -7.21
N ASP A 411 -2.65 -13.88 -6.95
CA ASP A 411 -2.49 -13.03 -5.77
C ASP A 411 -3.46 -11.84 -5.83
N ALA A 412 -3.64 -11.22 -7.00
CA ALA A 412 -4.60 -10.12 -7.18
C ALA A 412 -6.04 -10.54 -6.87
N ALA A 413 -6.47 -11.70 -7.34
CA ALA A 413 -7.79 -12.25 -7.07
C ALA A 413 -8.02 -12.45 -5.55
N ARG A 414 -7.02 -12.95 -4.82
CA ARG A 414 -7.08 -13.10 -3.36
C ARG A 414 -7.28 -11.76 -2.65
N PHE A 415 -6.52 -10.73 -3.02
CA PHE A 415 -6.67 -9.40 -2.42
C PHE A 415 -8.02 -8.74 -2.73
N ARG A 416 -8.51 -8.87 -3.97
CA ARG A 416 -9.84 -8.38 -4.37
C ARG A 416 -10.95 -9.07 -3.58
N ALA A 417 -10.86 -10.39 -3.39
CA ALA A 417 -11.82 -11.15 -2.59
C ALA A 417 -11.87 -10.66 -1.12
N LEU A 418 -10.72 -10.29 -0.57
CA LEU A 418 -10.60 -9.67 0.76
C LEU A 418 -11.01 -8.19 0.79
N GLY A 419 -11.39 -7.60 -0.35
CA GLY A 419 -11.94 -6.25 -0.44
C GLY A 419 -10.90 -5.12 -0.49
N ALA A 420 -9.64 -5.42 -0.79
CA ALA A 420 -8.66 -4.41 -1.19
C ALA A 420 -9.05 -3.86 -2.58
N LEU A 421 -9.09 -2.54 -2.74
CA LEU A 421 -9.34 -1.87 -4.02
C LEU A 421 -8.68 -0.48 -4.03
N PRO A 422 -8.01 -0.07 -5.14
CA PRO A 422 -7.74 -0.87 -6.34
C PRO A 422 -6.62 -1.90 -6.12
N VAL A 423 -6.63 -2.96 -6.94
CA VAL A 423 -5.60 -4.02 -6.97
C VAL A 423 -5.05 -4.13 -8.37
N TYR A 424 -3.73 -3.98 -8.49
CA TYR A 424 -2.96 -4.04 -9.73
C TYR A 424 -2.15 -5.34 -9.82
N GLU A 425 -1.82 -5.72 -11.03
CA GLU A 425 -1.04 -6.93 -11.38
C GLU A 425 0.29 -6.46 -11.99
N ASP A 426 1.08 -5.73 -11.20
CA ASP A 426 2.25 -4.98 -11.69
C ASP A 426 3.50 -5.88 -11.87
N GLY A 427 3.48 -7.13 -11.39
CA GLY A 427 4.57 -8.11 -11.52
C GLY A 427 5.31 -8.41 -10.21
N ASP A 428 6.28 -9.34 -10.25
CA ASP A 428 7.09 -9.69 -9.07
C ASP A 428 8.31 -8.77 -8.97
N LEU A 429 8.37 -7.97 -7.90
CA LEU A 429 9.47 -7.03 -7.62
C LEU A 429 10.84 -7.74 -7.53
N LYS A 430 10.87 -9.06 -7.27
CA LYS A 430 12.11 -9.85 -7.30
C LYS A 430 12.73 -9.95 -8.69
N GLN A 431 11.98 -9.61 -9.75
CA GLN A 431 12.50 -9.46 -11.10
C GLN A 431 13.45 -8.26 -11.24
N ASP A 432 13.37 -7.27 -10.36
CA ASP A 432 14.27 -6.11 -10.37
C ASP A 432 15.41 -6.21 -9.34
N ALA A 433 15.46 -7.27 -8.51
CA ALA A 433 16.51 -7.42 -7.50
C ALA A 433 17.90 -7.56 -8.17
N PRO A 434 18.96 -6.89 -7.69
CA PRO A 434 20.27 -7.01 -8.30
C PRO A 434 20.80 -8.45 -8.25
N PRO A 435 21.71 -8.85 -9.16
CA PRO A 435 22.40 -10.13 -9.06
C PRO A 435 23.02 -10.31 -7.68
N LEU A 436 22.98 -11.53 -7.15
CA LEU A 436 23.60 -11.83 -5.86
C LEU A 436 25.08 -11.43 -5.87
N ALA A 437 25.52 -10.80 -4.78
CA ALA A 437 26.92 -10.44 -4.57
C ALA A 437 27.79 -11.70 -4.53
N TYR A 438 29.06 -11.54 -4.90
CA TYR A 438 30.07 -12.59 -4.87
C TYR A 438 31.45 -11.95 -4.62
N ASP A 439 32.40 -12.78 -4.17
CA ASP A 439 33.81 -12.39 -4.09
C ASP A 439 34.48 -12.69 -5.44
N GLU A 440 34.98 -11.64 -6.09
CA GLU A 440 35.58 -11.72 -7.42
C GLU A 440 36.94 -12.44 -7.42
N ALA A 441 37.73 -12.27 -6.36
CA ALA A 441 39.01 -12.97 -6.23
C ALA A 441 38.80 -14.47 -6.01
N GLU A 442 37.82 -14.82 -5.18
CA GLU A 442 37.46 -16.22 -4.96
C GLU A 442 36.84 -16.87 -6.20
N TYR A 443 36.04 -16.12 -6.97
CA TYR A 443 35.54 -16.58 -8.27
C TYR A 443 36.68 -16.92 -9.23
N ALA A 444 37.66 -16.02 -9.38
CA ALA A 444 38.80 -16.26 -10.25
C ALA A 444 39.61 -17.48 -9.82
N ARG A 445 39.85 -17.64 -8.51
CA ARG A 445 40.57 -18.78 -7.92
C ARG A 445 39.85 -20.10 -8.18
N LEU A 446 38.55 -20.18 -7.85
CA LEU A 446 37.76 -21.38 -8.06
C LEU A 446 37.62 -21.71 -9.55
N ARG A 447 37.43 -20.70 -10.42
CA ARG A 447 37.38 -20.93 -11.86
C ARG A 447 38.69 -21.50 -12.39
N SER A 448 39.83 -21.02 -11.90
CA SER A 448 41.14 -21.58 -12.25
C SER A 448 41.32 -23.02 -11.77
N LEU A 449 40.80 -23.39 -10.60
CA LEU A 449 40.87 -24.76 -10.07
C LEU A 449 39.96 -25.73 -10.81
N ILE A 450 38.76 -25.26 -11.18
CA ILE A 450 37.76 -26.04 -11.90
C ILE A 450 38.17 -26.21 -13.37
N GLY A 451 38.77 -25.19 -13.98
CA GLY A 451 39.14 -25.20 -15.40
C GLY A 451 37.91 -25.09 -16.31
N ASP A 452 37.97 -25.74 -17.48
CA ASP A 452 36.92 -25.69 -18.52
C ASP A 452 35.87 -26.79 -18.38
N ARG A 453 35.94 -27.58 -17.31
CA ARG A 453 35.02 -28.69 -17.11
C ARG A 453 33.58 -28.19 -16.90
N PRO A 454 32.56 -28.94 -17.37
CA PRO A 454 31.16 -28.57 -17.14
C PRO A 454 30.83 -28.52 -15.65
N VAL A 455 30.07 -27.51 -15.23
CA VAL A 455 29.65 -27.31 -13.83
C VAL A 455 28.13 -27.33 -13.73
N PHE A 456 27.62 -28.29 -12.96
CA PHE A 456 26.22 -28.35 -12.55
C PHE A 456 26.09 -27.96 -11.08
N VAL A 457 25.21 -27.00 -10.78
CA VAL A 457 24.94 -26.55 -9.41
C VAL A 457 23.54 -26.96 -8.98
N ALA A 458 23.43 -27.77 -7.93
CA ALA A 458 22.17 -28.03 -7.24
C ALA A 458 22.02 -27.05 -6.06
N ALA A 459 21.23 -26.01 -6.26
CA ALA A 459 21.13 -24.88 -5.35
C ALA A 459 19.96 -25.00 -4.37
N SER A 460 20.26 -24.72 -3.09
CA SER A 460 19.31 -24.71 -1.98
C SER A 460 18.53 -26.03 -1.83
N THR A 461 19.24 -27.17 -1.91
CA THR A 461 18.65 -28.52 -1.77
C THR A 461 18.09 -28.77 -0.36
N HIS A 462 17.09 -29.64 -0.29
CA HIS A 462 16.44 -30.11 0.94
C HIS A 462 16.57 -31.62 1.14
N PRO A 463 16.32 -32.12 2.36
CA PRO A 463 16.40 -33.55 2.66
C PRO A 463 15.64 -34.41 1.64
N GLY A 464 16.37 -35.39 1.08
CA GLY A 464 15.86 -36.30 0.06
C GLY A 464 16.14 -35.86 -1.37
N GLU A 465 16.38 -34.57 -1.62
CA GLU A 465 16.77 -34.10 -2.97
C GLU A 465 18.26 -34.32 -3.24
N GLU A 466 19.11 -34.24 -2.21
CA GLU A 466 20.54 -34.46 -2.37
C GLU A 466 20.83 -35.83 -2.98
N GLU A 467 20.17 -36.87 -2.48
CA GLU A 467 20.25 -38.24 -3.00
C GLU A 467 19.83 -38.33 -4.48
N LEU A 468 18.72 -37.70 -4.85
CA LEU A 468 18.22 -37.72 -6.23
C LEU A 468 19.16 -36.97 -7.20
N VAL A 469 19.72 -35.85 -6.73
CA VAL A 469 20.71 -35.07 -7.47
C VAL A 469 21.99 -35.87 -7.67
N LEU A 470 22.47 -36.55 -6.62
CA LEU A 470 23.66 -37.41 -6.68
C LEU A 470 23.47 -38.55 -7.69
N GLN A 471 22.32 -39.24 -7.64
CA GLN A 471 22.01 -40.32 -8.59
C GLN A 471 21.94 -39.82 -10.04
N ALA A 472 21.40 -38.61 -10.28
CA ALA A 472 21.36 -38.04 -11.62
C ALA A 472 22.75 -37.60 -12.10
N ALA A 473 23.56 -37.02 -11.21
CA ALA A 473 24.93 -36.62 -11.50
C ALA A 473 25.81 -37.84 -11.84
N GLU A 474 25.72 -38.92 -11.05
CA GLU A 474 26.48 -40.15 -11.30
C GLU A 474 26.17 -40.75 -12.68
N LYS A 475 24.89 -40.75 -13.08
CA LYS A 475 24.49 -41.21 -14.42
C LYS A 475 25.03 -40.29 -15.51
N ALA A 476 24.89 -38.98 -15.35
CA ALA A 476 25.39 -38.00 -16.32
C ALA A 476 26.93 -38.07 -16.47
N CYS A 477 27.66 -38.33 -15.38
CA CYS A 477 29.12 -38.53 -15.40
C CYS A 477 29.57 -39.70 -16.28
N ARG A 478 28.69 -40.67 -16.60
CA ARG A 478 29.03 -41.76 -17.53
C ARG A 478 29.19 -41.26 -18.96
N LEU A 479 28.47 -40.20 -19.35
CA LEU A 479 28.59 -39.54 -20.65
C LEU A 479 29.49 -38.31 -20.62
N GLN A 480 29.60 -37.65 -19.47
CA GLN A 480 30.44 -36.47 -19.25
C GLN A 480 31.36 -36.70 -18.03
N PRO A 481 32.46 -37.48 -18.15
CA PRO A 481 33.32 -37.84 -17.01
C PRO A 481 33.90 -36.66 -16.24
N ASP A 482 34.07 -35.53 -16.91
CA ASP A 482 34.60 -34.29 -16.35
C ASP A 482 33.52 -33.43 -15.66
N LEU A 483 32.24 -33.82 -15.64
CA LEU A 483 31.19 -33.03 -14.99
C LEU A 483 31.48 -32.82 -13.49
N LEU A 484 31.49 -31.56 -13.04
CA LEU A 484 31.53 -31.20 -11.62
C LEU A 484 30.12 -30.87 -11.14
N THR A 485 29.62 -31.61 -10.15
CA THR A 485 28.38 -31.32 -9.46
C THR A 485 28.64 -30.63 -8.12
N ILE A 486 28.18 -29.39 -7.98
CA ILE A 486 28.25 -28.63 -6.72
C ILE A 486 26.89 -28.69 -6.05
N ILE A 487 26.84 -29.23 -4.84
CA ILE A 487 25.61 -29.28 -4.02
C ILE A 487 25.67 -28.15 -2.99
N VAL A 488 24.69 -27.25 -3.03
CA VAL A 488 24.54 -26.14 -2.08
C VAL A 488 23.31 -26.41 -1.20
N PRO A 489 23.46 -27.03 -0.01
CA PRO A 489 22.32 -27.32 0.85
C PRO A 489 21.67 -26.04 1.37
N ARG A 490 20.33 -26.01 1.46
CA ARG A 490 19.61 -24.84 2.01
C ARG A 490 20.02 -24.51 3.45
N HIS A 491 20.40 -25.54 4.20
CA HIS A 491 20.88 -25.42 5.57
C HIS A 491 22.33 -25.90 5.66
N PRO A 492 23.32 -25.00 5.60
CA PRO A 492 24.75 -25.30 5.68
C PRO A 492 25.17 -26.23 6.82
N ALA A 493 24.48 -26.19 7.96
CA ALA A 493 24.73 -27.09 9.09
C ALA A 493 24.57 -28.60 8.74
N ARG A 494 23.82 -28.93 7.69
CA ARG A 494 23.72 -30.31 7.16
C ARG A 494 24.95 -30.76 6.38
N GLY A 495 25.89 -29.87 6.11
CA GLY A 495 27.09 -30.19 5.33
C GLY A 495 27.88 -31.36 5.90
N ALA A 496 28.06 -31.40 7.23
CA ALA A 496 28.76 -32.49 7.91
C ALA A 496 28.03 -33.85 7.78
N GLU A 497 26.70 -33.85 7.91
CA GLU A 497 25.86 -35.05 7.75
C GLU A 497 25.97 -35.61 6.32
N LEU A 498 25.81 -34.74 5.32
CA LEU A 498 25.85 -35.11 3.91
C LEU A 498 27.24 -35.60 3.50
N ALA A 499 28.30 -34.91 3.92
CA ALA A 499 29.66 -35.32 3.62
C ALA A 499 30.02 -36.68 4.25
N ALA A 500 29.58 -36.95 5.49
CA ALA A 500 29.82 -38.24 6.12
C ALA A 500 29.02 -39.37 5.44
N ARG A 501 27.79 -39.07 5.00
CA ARG A 501 26.91 -40.05 4.36
C ARG A 501 27.36 -40.43 2.95
N PHE A 502 27.89 -39.46 2.20
CA PHE A 502 28.20 -39.61 0.77
C PHE A 502 29.69 -39.50 0.45
N ASP A 503 30.55 -39.41 1.47
CA ASP A 503 32.00 -39.24 1.36
C ASP A 503 32.40 -38.07 0.43
N LEU A 504 31.91 -36.87 0.74
CA LEU A 504 32.08 -35.69 -0.12
C LEU A 504 33.02 -34.64 0.48
N PRO A 505 33.92 -34.03 -0.33
CA PRO A 505 34.72 -32.90 0.10
C PRO A 505 33.84 -31.68 0.40
N ARG A 506 34.21 -30.92 1.43
CA ARG A 506 33.42 -29.78 1.94
C ARG A 506 34.15 -28.45 1.80
N ARG A 507 33.42 -27.44 1.33
CA ARG A 507 33.92 -26.06 1.32
C ARG A 507 34.23 -25.51 2.71
N THR A 508 33.38 -25.78 3.71
CA THR A 508 33.58 -25.24 5.08
C THR A 508 34.88 -25.72 5.74
N THR A 509 35.42 -26.87 5.32
CA THR A 509 36.69 -27.41 5.84
C THR A 509 37.90 -27.05 4.97
N GLY A 510 37.72 -26.22 3.94
CA GLY A 510 38.80 -25.83 3.01
C GLY A 510 39.19 -26.93 2.02
N GLN A 511 38.34 -27.93 1.82
CA GLN A 511 38.56 -28.99 0.82
C GLN A 511 38.04 -28.51 -0.54
N ASP A 512 38.91 -27.88 -1.32
CA ASP A 512 38.62 -27.46 -2.69
C ASP A 512 38.48 -28.67 -3.64
N PRO A 513 37.73 -28.53 -4.75
CA PRO A 513 37.63 -29.59 -5.74
C PRO A 513 38.96 -29.79 -6.48
N THR A 514 39.32 -31.05 -6.67
CA THR A 514 40.45 -31.48 -7.52
C THR A 514 39.94 -31.84 -8.92
N PRO A 515 40.82 -32.04 -9.92
CA PRO A 515 40.40 -32.54 -11.23
C PRO A 515 39.62 -33.86 -11.17
N GLN A 516 39.87 -34.71 -10.17
CA GLN A 516 39.18 -35.99 -9.97
C GLN A 516 37.86 -35.86 -9.18
N THR A 517 37.61 -34.71 -8.56
CA THR A 517 36.39 -34.49 -7.79
C THR A 517 35.20 -34.35 -8.73
N GLN A 518 34.26 -35.29 -8.69
CA GLN A 518 33.01 -35.19 -9.47
C GLN A 518 31.89 -34.49 -8.70
N ILE A 519 31.91 -34.55 -7.37
CA ILE A 519 30.87 -33.99 -6.51
C ILE A 519 31.53 -33.19 -5.39
N TRP A 520 31.07 -31.96 -5.18
CA TRP A 520 31.59 -31.06 -4.16
C TRP A 520 30.48 -30.41 -3.34
N LEU A 521 30.64 -30.38 -2.01
CA LEU A 521 29.64 -29.85 -1.10
C LEU A 521 29.98 -28.41 -0.69
N ALA A 522 29.18 -27.47 -1.18
CA ALA A 522 29.27 -26.05 -0.88
C ALA A 522 28.36 -25.69 0.32
N ASP A 523 28.81 -26.03 1.52
CA ASP A 523 28.05 -25.92 2.77
C ASP A 523 28.31 -24.61 3.54
N THR A 524 28.31 -23.48 2.85
CA THR A 524 28.56 -22.15 3.42
C THR A 524 27.37 -21.19 3.22
N LEU A 525 27.32 -20.11 4.01
CA LEU A 525 26.27 -19.10 3.92
C LEU A 525 26.71 -17.89 3.09
N GLY A 526 25.83 -17.39 2.22
CA GLY A 526 26.03 -16.12 1.51
C GLY A 526 26.81 -16.21 0.20
N GLU A 527 27.25 -17.40 -0.20
CA GLU A 527 28.09 -17.60 -1.39
C GLU A 527 27.31 -18.09 -2.62
N LEU A 528 25.98 -18.12 -2.57
CA LEU A 528 25.18 -18.65 -3.67
C LEU A 528 25.38 -17.89 -4.99
N GLY A 529 25.65 -16.58 -4.93
CA GLY A 529 26.00 -15.77 -6.10
C GLY A 529 27.31 -16.15 -6.77
N LEU A 530 28.26 -16.71 -6.01
CA LEU A 530 29.52 -17.26 -6.53
C LEU A 530 29.24 -18.55 -7.30
N PHE A 531 28.50 -19.50 -6.70
CA PHE A 531 28.22 -20.78 -7.34
C PHE A 531 27.35 -20.64 -8.59
N TYR A 532 26.37 -19.74 -8.60
CA TYR A 532 25.60 -19.49 -9.84
C TYR A 532 26.48 -18.99 -10.99
N ARG A 533 27.50 -18.17 -10.73
CA ARG A 533 28.42 -17.70 -11.78
C ARG A 533 29.40 -18.77 -12.27
N LEU A 534 29.65 -19.79 -11.45
CA LEU A 534 30.45 -20.94 -11.85
C LEU A 534 29.63 -21.95 -12.67
N ALA A 535 28.29 -21.89 -12.58
CA ALA A 535 27.39 -22.89 -13.12
C ALA A 535 27.14 -22.75 -14.63
N ASP A 536 27.27 -23.86 -15.35
CA ASP A 536 26.72 -23.99 -16.71
C ASP A 536 25.25 -24.42 -16.68
N ARG A 537 24.85 -25.12 -15.61
CA ARG A 537 23.46 -25.55 -15.36
C ARG A 537 23.13 -25.44 -13.88
N CYS A 538 21.90 -25.06 -13.56
CA CYS A 538 21.41 -24.98 -12.19
C CYS A 538 20.15 -25.84 -11.99
N PHE A 539 20.10 -26.60 -10.90
CA PHE A 539 18.86 -27.18 -10.39
C PHE A 539 18.44 -26.45 -9.11
N LEU A 540 17.21 -25.94 -9.05
CA LEU A 540 16.66 -25.28 -7.87
C LEU A 540 15.93 -26.28 -6.97
N GLY A 541 16.42 -26.46 -5.75
CA GLY A 541 15.86 -27.37 -4.76
C GLY A 541 14.55 -26.90 -4.12
N ASN A 542 14.13 -27.63 -3.08
CA ASN A 542 12.81 -27.61 -2.46
C ASN A 542 11.66 -27.85 -3.45
N SER A 543 11.90 -28.65 -4.49
CA SER A 543 11.04 -28.73 -5.66
C SER A 543 10.79 -30.17 -6.15
N LEU A 544 11.70 -31.12 -5.90
CA LEU A 544 11.56 -32.53 -6.27
C LEU A 544 11.03 -33.38 -5.10
N ALA A 545 11.61 -33.23 -3.91
CA ALA A 545 11.31 -34.06 -2.75
C ALA A 545 10.74 -33.27 -1.56
N GLY A 546 10.33 -33.99 -0.52
CA GLY A 546 9.87 -33.41 0.75
C GLY A 546 8.60 -32.54 0.61
N LYS A 547 8.52 -31.51 1.47
CA LYS A 547 7.37 -30.61 1.60
C LYS A 547 7.15 -29.72 0.37
N GLY A 548 8.18 -29.48 -0.43
CA GLY A 548 8.10 -28.65 -1.62
C GLY A 548 7.97 -27.15 -1.33
N GLY A 549 7.74 -26.39 -2.40
CA GLY A 549 7.47 -24.96 -2.39
C GLY A 549 8.49 -24.11 -3.15
N GLY A 550 9.64 -24.66 -3.56
CA GLY A 550 10.60 -24.01 -4.43
C GLY A 550 11.44 -22.87 -3.84
N HIS A 551 12.38 -22.37 -4.64
CA HIS A 551 13.22 -21.19 -4.38
C HIS A 551 13.15 -20.19 -5.53
N ASN A 552 13.82 -19.05 -5.38
CA ASN A 552 13.73 -17.91 -6.28
C ASN A 552 14.28 -18.24 -7.68
N PRO A 553 13.42 -18.34 -8.71
CA PRO A 553 13.88 -18.66 -10.06
C PRO A 553 14.69 -17.53 -10.70
N PHE A 554 14.46 -16.28 -10.29
CA PHE A 554 15.10 -15.12 -10.93
C PHE A 554 16.60 -14.99 -10.60
N GLU A 555 17.09 -15.65 -9.54
CA GLU A 555 18.49 -15.58 -9.14
C GLU A 555 19.43 -16.19 -10.18
N PRO A 556 19.32 -17.50 -10.55
CA PRO A 556 20.16 -18.08 -11.59
C PRO A 556 19.83 -17.55 -12.99
N LEU A 557 18.54 -17.33 -13.28
CA LEU A 557 18.12 -16.85 -14.61
C LEU A 557 18.70 -15.48 -14.98
N ARG A 558 18.85 -14.58 -14.01
CA ARG A 558 19.43 -13.25 -14.25
C ARG A 558 20.92 -13.32 -14.59
N LEU A 559 21.61 -14.37 -14.15
CA LEU A 559 23.00 -14.65 -14.51
C LEU A 559 23.10 -15.42 -15.83
N GLY A 560 21.98 -15.65 -16.52
CA GLY A 560 21.95 -16.38 -17.77
C GLY A 560 22.15 -17.89 -17.59
N VAL A 561 21.98 -18.43 -16.38
CA VAL A 561 22.23 -19.85 -16.11
C VAL A 561 20.99 -20.69 -16.51
N PRO A 562 21.12 -21.64 -17.45
CA PRO A 562 20.10 -22.65 -17.72
C PRO A 562 19.62 -23.33 -16.44
N THR A 563 18.34 -23.23 -16.14
CA THR A 563 17.80 -23.65 -14.84
C THR A 563 16.72 -24.71 -14.99
N ALA A 564 16.80 -25.74 -14.15
CA ALA A 564 15.76 -26.74 -13.94
C ALA A 564 15.22 -26.68 -12.50
N THR A 565 14.00 -27.18 -12.33
CA THR A 565 13.33 -27.31 -11.03
C THR A 565 12.42 -28.53 -11.03
N GLY A 566 12.11 -29.07 -9.86
CA GLY A 566 11.04 -30.04 -9.68
C GLY A 566 9.63 -29.43 -9.77
N PRO A 567 8.57 -30.26 -9.78
CA PRO A 567 7.19 -29.80 -9.96
C PRO A 567 6.62 -29.04 -8.76
N LYS A 568 7.21 -29.16 -7.57
CA LYS A 568 6.70 -28.56 -6.33
C LYS A 568 7.14 -27.11 -6.14
N MET A 569 6.66 -26.21 -7.01
CA MET A 569 7.00 -24.78 -7.05
C MET A 569 5.86 -23.87 -6.53
N GLU A 570 5.08 -24.33 -5.56
CA GLU A 570 3.84 -23.67 -5.14
C GLU A 570 4.04 -22.24 -4.61
N ASN A 571 5.19 -21.91 -4.02
CA ASN A 571 5.45 -20.53 -3.56
C ASN A 571 5.78 -19.56 -4.69
N TRP A 572 6.11 -20.09 -5.86
CA TRP A 572 6.62 -19.37 -7.01
C TRP A 572 5.76 -19.57 -8.26
N ARG A 573 4.50 -20.02 -8.14
CA ARG A 573 3.59 -20.26 -9.29
C ARG A 573 3.54 -19.08 -10.27
N GLU A 574 3.32 -17.87 -9.76
CA GLU A 574 3.28 -16.64 -10.57
C GLU A 574 4.61 -16.35 -11.28
N ALA A 575 5.73 -16.55 -10.59
CA ALA A 575 7.05 -16.39 -11.17
C ALA A 575 7.30 -17.46 -12.26
N MET A 576 6.94 -18.72 -11.99
CA MET A 576 7.06 -19.83 -12.93
C MET A 576 6.19 -19.64 -14.17
N ALA A 577 4.99 -19.05 -14.04
CA ALA A 577 4.17 -18.68 -15.19
C ALA A 577 4.83 -17.62 -16.08
N THR A 578 5.67 -16.75 -15.50
CA THR A 578 6.42 -15.71 -16.24
C THR A 578 7.65 -16.29 -16.95
N VAL A 579 8.27 -17.35 -16.40
CA VAL A 579 9.53 -17.92 -16.90
C VAL A 579 9.39 -19.34 -17.43
N SER A 580 8.16 -19.78 -17.77
CA SER A 580 7.86 -21.15 -18.19
C SER A 580 8.68 -21.61 -19.39
N ASP A 581 8.99 -20.68 -20.29
CA ASP A 581 9.75 -20.94 -21.52
C ASP A 581 11.28 -20.94 -21.29
N THR A 582 11.71 -20.59 -20.08
CA THR A 582 13.13 -20.46 -19.71
C THR A 582 13.56 -21.52 -18.70
N ILE A 583 12.67 -21.97 -17.81
CA ILE A 583 12.97 -23.00 -16.80
C ILE A 583 12.44 -24.37 -17.22
N ARG A 584 13.28 -25.40 -17.08
CA ARG A 584 12.85 -26.79 -17.29
C ARG A 584 12.25 -27.39 -16.02
N VAL A 585 11.08 -28.02 -16.13
CA VAL A 585 10.55 -28.84 -15.04
C VAL A 585 11.01 -30.29 -15.23
N VAL A 586 11.59 -30.87 -14.18
CA VAL A 586 12.04 -32.28 -14.13
C VAL A 586 11.26 -33.01 -13.05
N ASN A 587 10.78 -34.22 -13.32
CA ASN A 587 9.89 -34.93 -12.38
C ASN A 587 10.61 -35.97 -11.52
N ASP A 588 11.77 -36.44 -11.97
CA ASP A 588 12.50 -37.55 -11.39
C ASP A 588 13.98 -37.50 -11.79
N VAL A 589 14.75 -38.48 -11.30
CA VAL A 589 16.18 -38.66 -11.58
C VAL A 589 16.45 -38.80 -13.08
N GLU A 590 15.61 -39.53 -13.82
CA GLU A 590 15.79 -39.77 -15.26
C GLU A 590 15.57 -38.50 -16.09
N CYS A 591 14.58 -37.69 -15.72
CA CYS A 591 14.33 -36.40 -16.34
C CYS A 591 15.48 -35.42 -16.06
N LEU A 592 16.00 -35.41 -14.83
CA LEU A 592 17.15 -34.57 -14.48
C LEU A 592 18.41 -35.01 -15.23
N THR A 593 18.68 -36.32 -15.28
CA THR A 593 19.81 -36.92 -16.01
C THR A 593 19.77 -36.53 -17.49
N ARG A 594 18.66 -36.80 -18.18
CA ARG A 594 18.50 -36.43 -19.61
C ARG A 594 18.65 -34.93 -19.85
N TRP A 595 18.22 -34.10 -18.90
CA TRP A 595 18.40 -32.66 -19.01
C TRP A 595 19.87 -32.25 -18.87
N LEU A 596 20.64 -32.87 -17.97
CA LEU A 596 22.08 -32.66 -17.82
C LEU A 596 22.85 -33.09 -19.08
N GLU A 597 22.47 -34.21 -19.66
CA GLU A 597 23.10 -34.79 -20.86
C GLU A 597 22.78 -34.03 -22.15
N SER A 598 21.65 -33.31 -22.19
CA SER A 598 21.27 -32.52 -23.37
C SER A 598 22.33 -31.45 -23.71
N PRO A 599 22.39 -30.97 -24.97
CA PRO A 599 23.15 -29.78 -25.30
C PRO A 599 22.71 -28.59 -24.42
N LEU A 600 23.64 -27.69 -24.11
CA LEU A 600 23.31 -26.48 -23.35
C LEU A 600 22.22 -25.72 -24.10
N PRO A 601 21.03 -25.50 -23.49
CA PRO A 601 19.98 -24.76 -24.15
C PRO A 601 20.45 -23.32 -24.37
N PRO A 602 20.04 -22.65 -25.46
CA PRO A 602 20.34 -21.25 -25.65
C PRO A 602 19.80 -20.44 -24.46
N VAL A 603 20.64 -19.56 -23.90
CA VAL A 603 20.27 -18.70 -22.79
C VAL A 603 19.18 -17.73 -23.28
N ARG A 604 17.91 -18.01 -22.92
CA ARG A 604 16.79 -17.14 -23.22
C ARG A 604 16.56 -16.21 -22.03
N THR A 605 16.88 -14.93 -22.18
CA THR A 605 16.51 -13.88 -21.20
C THR A 605 15.22 -13.15 -21.57
N THR A 606 14.56 -13.58 -22.65
CA THR A 606 13.30 -13.04 -23.16
C THR A 606 12.17 -13.32 -22.17
N GLY A 607 11.94 -12.38 -21.25
CA GLY A 607 10.92 -12.46 -20.19
C GLY A 607 11.19 -11.52 -19.01
N LEU A 608 12.45 -11.09 -18.81
CA LEU A 608 12.86 -10.15 -17.75
C LEU A 608 12.69 -8.66 -18.13
N GLN A 609 12.00 -8.34 -19.24
CA GLN A 609 12.14 -7.06 -19.93
C GLN A 609 11.31 -5.89 -19.39
N ARG A 610 10.38 -6.09 -18.45
CA ARG A 610 9.59 -4.98 -17.90
C ARG A 610 9.94 -4.74 -16.44
N SER A 611 10.62 -3.63 -16.17
CA SER A 611 10.95 -3.25 -14.79
C SER A 611 9.68 -2.90 -14.02
N VAL A 612 9.36 -3.73 -13.02
CA VAL A 612 8.24 -3.54 -12.08
C VAL A 612 8.46 -2.26 -11.27
N VAL A 613 9.72 -1.97 -10.92
CA VAL A 613 10.14 -0.76 -10.20
C VAL A 613 9.62 0.52 -10.87
N SER A 614 9.73 0.65 -12.20
CA SER A 614 9.31 1.87 -12.91
C SER A 614 7.81 2.16 -12.76
N VAL A 615 6.97 1.13 -12.91
CA VAL A 615 5.52 1.21 -12.77
C VAL A 615 5.13 1.55 -11.34
N LEU A 616 5.76 0.90 -10.36
CA LEU A 616 5.51 1.15 -8.95
C LEU A 616 5.91 2.56 -8.53
N ARG A 617 7.08 3.03 -8.97
CA ARG A 617 7.57 4.40 -8.70
C ARG A 617 6.53 5.44 -9.09
N ASP A 618 6.05 5.41 -10.33
CA ASP A 618 5.11 6.41 -10.85
C ASP A 618 3.78 6.37 -10.09
N ARG A 619 3.30 5.16 -9.76
CA ARG A 619 2.07 4.95 -8.98
C ARG A 619 2.20 5.46 -7.55
N ILE A 620 3.34 5.22 -6.90
CA ILE A 620 3.64 5.68 -5.54
C ILE A 620 3.67 7.22 -5.50
N LEU A 621 4.43 7.85 -6.41
CA LEU A 621 4.54 9.31 -6.46
C LEU A 621 3.17 9.98 -6.65
N LYS A 622 2.37 9.49 -7.59
CA LYS A 622 1.00 9.96 -7.81
C LYS A 622 0.08 9.79 -6.58
N THR A 623 0.35 8.81 -5.74
CA THR A 623 -0.47 8.55 -4.53
C THR A 623 -0.13 9.51 -3.42
N VAL A 624 1.15 9.87 -3.28
CA VAL A 624 1.65 10.77 -2.23
C VAL A 624 1.36 12.24 -2.55
N GLU A 625 1.18 12.57 -3.83
CA GLU A 625 0.80 13.92 -4.29
C GLU A 625 -0.68 14.29 -4.08
N ARG A 626 -1.54 13.31 -3.75
CA ARG A 626 -2.99 13.48 -3.54
C ARG A 626 -3.33 13.70 -2.08
#